data_AF-A0A838X0S7-F1
#
_entry.id   AF-A0A838X0S7-F1
#
_cell.length_a   1.000
_cell.length_b   1.000
_cell.length_c   1.000
_cell.angle_alpha   90.00
_cell.angle_beta   90.00
_cell.angle_gamma   90.00
#
_symmetry.space_group_name_H-M   'P 1'
#
loop_
_entity.id
_entity.type
_entity.pdbx_description
1 polymer ?
#
loop_
_entity_poly.entity_id
_entity_poly.type
_entity_poly.pdbx_seq_one_letter_code
_entity_poly.pdbx_strand_id
1 'polypeptide(L)'
;AHDLAAITVAGRIDGAPAIEVITTRPGTAWVAETVAAIVRSHSPESVILDAHGPTGSIADQIAAECPASTEITLASADDLIRGSELFLAGMDQPAPSVWIRRNPELRAELGGAALRSIGDKGRVFARKQSLGSIARLEAGLLALRALTAVSS
;
A
#
# COMPACT_ATOMS: atom_id res chain seq x y z
N ALA A 1 16.50 -10.99 7.64
CA ALA A 1 15.38 -10.08 7.87
C ALA A 1 14.11 -10.91 7.80
N HIS A 2 13.24 -10.86 8.81
CA HIS A 2 11.92 -11.46 8.66
C HIS A 2 11.12 -10.61 7.67
N ASP A 3 10.44 -11.23 6.71
CA ASP A 3 9.56 -10.52 5.79
C ASP A 3 8.45 -9.85 6.59
N LEU A 4 8.38 -8.51 6.53
CA LEU A 4 7.33 -7.73 7.16
C LEU A 4 6.11 -7.69 6.23
N ALA A 5 4.93 -7.89 6.79
CA ALA A 5 3.67 -7.53 6.14
C ALA A 5 3.11 -6.27 6.79
N ALA A 6 2.53 -5.39 5.99
CA ALA A 6 1.91 -4.16 6.44
C ALA A 6 0.49 -4.06 5.90
N ILE A 7 -0.42 -3.51 6.71
CA ILE A 7 -1.73 -3.06 6.28
C ILE A 7 -1.75 -1.54 6.38
N THR A 8 -2.05 -0.90 5.26
CA THR A 8 -2.26 0.54 5.15
C THR A 8 -3.62 0.80 4.55
N VAL A 9 -4.19 1.95 4.87
CA VAL A 9 -5.42 2.45 4.25
C VAL A 9 -5.14 3.76 3.54
N ALA A 10 -5.92 4.03 2.50
CA ALA A 10 -5.96 5.33 1.86
C ALA A 10 -7.40 5.85 1.80
N GLY A 11 -7.56 7.15 1.99
CA GLY A 11 -8.84 7.85 1.92
C GLY A 11 -8.64 9.31 1.52
N ARG A 12 -9.67 10.14 1.67
CA ARG A 12 -9.56 11.60 1.44
C ARG A 12 -9.76 12.38 2.73
N ILE A 13 -8.93 13.39 2.96
CA ILE A 13 -9.08 14.40 4.01
C ILE A 13 -9.15 15.75 3.29
N ASP A 14 -10.25 16.47 3.46
CA ASP A 14 -10.51 17.75 2.79
C ASP A 14 -10.29 17.70 1.26
N GLY A 15 -10.69 16.58 0.65
CA GLY A 15 -10.54 16.33 -0.78
C GLY A 15 -9.17 15.83 -1.22
N ALA A 16 -8.13 15.95 -0.39
CA ALA A 16 -6.78 15.45 -0.70
C ALA A 16 -6.63 13.97 -0.31
N PRO A 17 -5.96 13.14 -1.12
CA PRO A 17 -5.63 11.77 -0.73
C PRO A 17 -4.76 11.73 0.53
N ALA A 18 -5.02 10.77 1.41
CA ALA A 18 -4.31 10.56 2.66
C ALA A 18 -4.03 9.06 2.87
N ILE A 19 -2.87 8.73 3.42
CA ILE A 19 -2.45 7.36 3.73
C ILE A 19 -2.24 7.22 5.25
N GLU A 20 -2.69 6.11 5.81
CA GLU A 20 -2.43 5.73 7.20
C GLU A 20 -1.94 4.28 7.29
N VAL A 21 -0.90 4.05 8.10
CA VAL A 21 -0.43 2.72 8.45
C VAL A 21 -1.26 2.21 9.63
N ILE A 22 -2.01 1.13 9.43
CA ILE A 22 -2.86 0.53 10.46
C ILE A 22 -2.03 -0.41 11.34
N THR A 23 -1.28 -1.32 10.71
CA THR A 23 -0.43 -2.25 11.45
C THR A 23 0.66 -2.84 10.57
N THR A 24 1.73 -3.31 11.20
CA THR A 24 2.86 -3.97 10.54
C THR A 24 3.45 -4.99 11.50
N ARG A 25 3.60 -6.23 11.05
CA ARG A 25 4.15 -7.31 11.87
C ARG A 25 4.93 -8.30 11.00
N PRO A 26 5.89 -9.05 11.55
CA PRO A 26 6.57 -10.12 10.84
C PRO A 26 5.60 -11.22 10.38
N GLY A 27 5.83 -11.73 9.17
CA GLY A 27 5.04 -12.82 8.58
C GLY A 27 3.61 -12.42 8.20
N THR A 28 2.86 -13.39 7.67
CA THR A 28 1.53 -13.16 7.08
C THR A 28 0.38 -13.86 7.80
N ALA A 29 0.66 -14.70 8.81
CA ALA A 29 -0.35 -15.53 9.48
C ALA A 29 -1.51 -14.73 10.10
N TRP A 30 -1.28 -13.46 10.47
CA TRP A 30 -2.26 -12.56 11.09
C TRP A 30 -3.05 -11.73 10.06
N VAL A 31 -2.62 -11.71 8.79
CA VAL A 31 -3.09 -10.73 7.80
C VAL A 31 -4.56 -10.97 7.43
N ALA A 32 -4.94 -12.20 7.10
CA ALA A 32 -6.30 -12.51 6.64
C ALA A 32 -7.37 -12.14 7.70
N GLU A 33 -7.17 -12.57 8.94
CA GLU A 33 -8.07 -12.22 10.06
C GLU A 33 -8.14 -10.70 10.27
N THR A 34 -6.99 -10.02 10.21
CA THR A 34 -6.93 -8.56 10.45
C THR A 34 -7.60 -7.77 9.33
N VAL A 35 -7.37 -8.14 8.06
CA VAL A 35 -8.04 -7.53 6.91
C VAL A 35 -9.55 -7.74 7.02
N ALA A 36 -10.01 -8.95 7.33
CA ALA A 36 -11.43 -9.24 7.46
C ALA A 36 -12.08 -8.46 8.61
N ALA A 37 -11.38 -8.29 9.74
CA ALA A 37 -11.85 -7.45 10.85
C ALA A 37 -11.99 -5.98 10.45
N ILE A 38 -11.02 -5.43 9.69
CA ILE A 38 -11.07 -4.07 9.17
C ILE A 38 -12.24 -3.93 8.19
N VAL A 39 -12.38 -4.86 7.25
CA VAL A 39 -13.44 -4.85 6.24
C VAL A 39 -14.83 -4.86 6.88
N ARG A 40 -15.06 -5.72 7.87
CA ARG A 40 -16.34 -5.78 8.60
C ARG A 40 -16.64 -4.51 9.39
N SER A 41 -15.61 -3.83 9.90
CA SER A 41 -15.79 -2.67 10.77
C SER A 41 -15.91 -1.35 10.03
N HIS A 42 -15.32 -1.25 8.82
CA HIS A 42 -15.18 0.02 8.10
C HIS A 42 -15.72 0.00 6.67
N SER A 43 -16.07 -1.17 6.13
CA SER A 43 -16.59 -1.33 4.76
C SER A 43 -15.78 -0.57 3.70
N PRO A 44 -14.45 -0.81 3.59
CA PRO A 44 -13.64 -0.19 2.56
C PRO A 44 -14.16 -0.60 1.19
N GLU A 45 -14.01 0.29 0.21
CA GLU A 45 -14.52 0.06 -1.14
C GLU A 45 -13.79 -1.07 -1.86
N SER A 46 -12.47 -1.19 -1.66
CA SER A 46 -11.68 -2.28 -2.20
C SER A 46 -10.47 -2.59 -1.31
N VAL A 47 -9.92 -3.80 -1.50
CA VAL A 47 -8.67 -4.27 -0.91
C VAL A 47 -7.72 -4.63 -2.04
N ILE A 48 -6.52 -4.06 -2.04
CA ILE A 48 -5.47 -4.36 -3.00
C ILE A 48 -4.29 -5.04 -2.30
N LEU A 49 -3.76 -6.12 -2.90
CA LEU A 49 -2.71 -6.96 -2.33
C LEU A 49 -1.48 -6.97 -3.24
N ASP A 50 -0.27 -6.98 -2.68
CA ASP A 50 0.94 -7.24 -3.49
C ASP A 50 0.94 -8.70 -3.94
N ALA A 51 0.79 -8.91 -5.25
CA ALA A 51 0.78 -10.23 -5.87
C ALA A 51 2.15 -10.93 -5.83
N HIS A 52 3.24 -10.16 -5.73
CA HIS A 52 4.62 -10.64 -5.80
C HIS A 52 5.34 -10.56 -4.44
N GLY A 53 4.59 -10.28 -3.38
CA GLY A 53 5.04 -10.26 -2.00
C GLY A 53 4.46 -11.42 -1.20
N PRO A 54 4.73 -11.46 0.12
CA PRO A 54 4.19 -12.48 1.01
C PRO A 54 2.66 -12.57 1.00
N THR A 55 1.96 -11.49 0.62
CA THR A 55 0.50 -11.43 0.54
C THR A 55 -0.07 -12.17 -0.66
N GLY A 56 0.68 -12.32 -1.76
CA GLY A 56 0.20 -13.00 -2.96
C GLY A 56 -0.13 -14.47 -2.72
N SER A 57 0.63 -15.14 -1.84
CA SER A 57 0.39 -16.56 -1.50
C SER A 57 -0.78 -16.80 -0.55
N ILE A 58 -1.31 -15.75 0.08
CA ILE A 58 -2.44 -15.83 1.02
C ILE A 58 -3.69 -15.09 0.50
N ALA A 59 -3.72 -14.72 -0.78
CA ALA A 59 -4.84 -13.98 -1.36
C ALA A 59 -6.17 -14.74 -1.25
N ASP A 60 -6.17 -16.05 -1.53
CA ASP A 60 -7.35 -16.91 -1.38
C ASP A 60 -7.83 -16.99 0.07
N GLN A 61 -6.89 -17.00 1.03
CA GLN A 61 -7.22 -16.98 2.45
C GLN A 61 -7.87 -15.65 2.85
N ILE A 62 -7.36 -14.52 2.35
CA ILE A 62 -7.96 -13.19 2.59
C ILE A 62 -9.37 -13.15 1.98
N ALA A 63 -9.55 -13.67 0.75
CA ALA A 63 -10.85 -13.71 0.10
C ALA A 63 -11.88 -14.58 0.83
N ALA A 64 -11.45 -15.71 1.41
CA ALA A 64 -12.31 -16.59 2.19
C ALA A 64 -12.79 -15.96 3.52
N GLU A 65 -11.98 -15.11 4.14
CA GLU A 65 -12.29 -14.46 5.43
C GLU A 65 -13.12 -13.17 5.29
N CYS A 66 -13.06 -12.54 4.11
CA CYS A 66 -13.81 -11.32 3.81
C CYS A 66 -15.25 -11.63 3.36
N PRO A 67 -16.21 -10.69 3.54
CA PRO A 67 -17.50 -10.75 2.89
C PRO A 67 -17.37 -10.95 1.37
N ALA A 68 -18.25 -11.76 0.77
CA ALA A 68 -18.22 -12.02 -0.68
C ALA A 68 -18.41 -10.76 -1.55
N SER A 69 -18.90 -9.67 -0.97
CA SER A 69 -19.04 -8.37 -1.64
C SER A 69 -17.77 -7.52 -1.62
N THR A 70 -16.71 -7.95 -0.93
CA THR A 70 -15.45 -7.21 -0.86
C THR A 70 -14.66 -7.41 -2.15
N GLU A 71 -14.39 -6.33 -2.87
CA GLU A 71 -13.51 -6.36 -4.02
C GLU A 71 -12.06 -6.55 -3.56
N ILE A 72 -11.46 -7.69 -3.93
CA ILE A 72 -10.06 -8.00 -3.63
C ILE A 72 -9.30 -8.11 -4.94
N THR A 73 -8.28 -7.27 -5.10
CA THR A 73 -7.48 -7.18 -6.32
C THR A 73 -6.02 -7.48 -6.04
N LEU A 74 -5.43 -8.33 -6.86
CA LEU A 74 -3.99 -8.55 -6.89
C LEU A 74 -3.33 -7.44 -7.71
N ALA A 75 -2.43 -6.69 -7.09
CA ALA A 75 -1.72 -5.59 -7.74
C ALA A 75 -0.82 -6.08 -8.87
N SER A 76 -0.93 -5.41 -10.01
CA SER A 76 0.03 -5.55 -11.11
C SER A 76 1.30 -4.72 -10.86
N ALA A 77 2.34 -4.95 -11.66
CA ALA A 77 3.51 -4.07 -11.65
C ALA A 77 3.15 -2.62 -12.03
N ASP A 78 2.16 -2.44 -12.91
CA ASP A 78 1.70 -1.11 -13.33
C ASP A 78 0.96 -0.38 -12.19
N ASP A 79 0.31 -1.10 -11.28
CA ASP A 79 -0.32 -0.52 -10.08
C ASP A 79 0.73 0.05 -9.12
N LEU A 80 1.83 -0.68 -8.90
CA LEU A 80 2.96 -0.17 -8.11
C LEU A 80 3.63 1.04 -8.77
N ILE A 81 3.83 1.03 -10.10
CA ILE A 81 4.38 2.18 -10.85
C ILE A 81 3.47 3.40 -10.67
N ARG A 82 2.17 3.25 -10.92
CA ARG A 82 1.20 4.35 -10.81
C ARG A 82 1.09 4.88 -9.38
N GLY A 83 1.04 4.00 -8.37
CA GLY A 83 1.04 4.39 -6.97
C GLY A 83 2.31 5.16 -6.58
N SER A 84 3.47 4.70 -7.05
CA SER A 84 4.76 5.38 -6.84
C SER A 84 4.80 6.76 -7.47
N GLU A 85 4.40 6.90 -8.74
CA GLU A 85 4.38 8.19 -9.42
C GLU A 85 3.37 9.16 -8.81
N LEU A 86 2.17 8.70 -8.43
CA LEU A 86 1.18 9.52 -7.72
C LEU A 86 1.75 10.07 -6.41
N PHE A 87 2.42 9.21 -5.63
CA PHE A 87 3.04 9.61 -4.38
C PHE A 87 4.15 10.65 -4.61
N LEU A 88 5.07 10.38 -5.54
CA LEU A 88 6.19 11.29 -5.86
C LEU A 88 5.67 12.64 -6.39
N ALA A 89 4.73 12.62 -7.32
CA ALA A 89 4.13 13.82 -7.86
C ALA A 89 3.45 14.67 -6.78
N GLY A 90 2.85 14.04 -5.77
CA GLY A 90 2.22 14.74 -4.65
C GLY A 90 3.20 15.33 -3.64
N MET A 91 4.43 14.81 -3.60
CA MET A 91 5.52 15.37 -2.80
C MET A 91 6.27 16.51 -3.52
N ASP A 92 6.28 16.50 -4.86
CA ASP A 92 6.96 17.52 -5.68
C ASP A 92 6.14 18.84 -5.82
N GLN A 93 4.93 18.90 -5.24
CA GLN A 93 4.11 20.12 -5.25
C GLN A 93 4.52 21.13 -4.17
N PRO A 94 4.37 22.45 -4.40
CA PRO A 94 4.66 23.50 -3.40
C PRO A 94 3.88 23.33 -2.09
N ALA A 95 2.69 22.74 -2.16
CA ALA A 95 1.92 22.27 -1.02
C ALA A 95 1.68 20.76 -1.20
N PRO A 96 1.99 19.90 -0.20
CA PRO A 96 1.80 18.46 -0.31
C PRO A 96 0.35 18.12 -0.67
N SER A 97 0.16 17.39 -1.76
CA SER A 97 -1.17 16.97 -2.21
C SER A 97 -1.52 15.54 -1.82
N VAL A 98 -0.58 14.81 -1.19
CA VAL A 98 -0.81 13.52 -0.54
C VAL A 98 -0.43 13.65 0.93
N TRP A 99 -1.38 13.36 1.81
CA TRP A 99 -1.19 13.42 3.26
C TRP A 99 -0.77 12.06 3.80
N ILE A 100 0.06 12.06 4.83
CA ILE A 100 0.48 10.82 5.50
C ILE A 100 0.25 11.00 6.99
N ARG A 101 -0.56 10.12 7.59
CA ARG A 101 -0.67 10.06 9.06
C ARG A 101 0.73 9.84 9.63
N ARG A 102 1.14 10.67 10.58
CA ARG A 102 2.47 10.61 11.17
C ARG A 102 2.75 9.19 11.71
N ASN A 103 3.73 8.54 11.11
CA ASN A 103 4.22 7.23 11.52
C ASN A 103 5.77 7.24 11.47
N PRO A 104 6.47 7.10 12.62
CA PRO A 104 7.93 7.15 12.66
C PRO A 104 8.63 6.06 11.84
N GLU A 105 8.03 4.86 11.78
CA GLU A 105 8.59 3.73 11.05
C GLU A 105 8.50 3.95 9.54
N LEU A 106 7.36 4.41 9.04
CA LEU A 106 7.20 4.82 7.64
C LEU A 106 8.13 5.99 7.28
N ARG A 107 8.34 6.94 8.19
CA ARG A 107 9.35 8.00 8.00
C ARG A 107 10.76 7.43 7.86
N ALA A 108 11.10 6.42 8.65
CA ALA A 108 12.40 5.74 8.53
C ALA A 108 12.51 4.96 7.21
N GLU A 109 11.46 4.25 6.79
CA GLU A 109 11.40 3.57 5.49
C GLU A 109 11.63 4.58 4.35
N LEU A 110 10.92 5.71 4.36
CA LEU A 110 11.10 6.79 3.37
C LEU A 110 12.54 7.33 3.35
N GLY A 111 13.17 7.49 4.51
CA GLY A 111 14.56 7.95 4.61
C GLY A 111 15.59 6.96 4.07
N GLY A 112 15.25 5.67 4.00
CA GLY A 112 16.09 4.61 3.45
C GLY A 112 15.67 4.11 2.07
N ALA A 113 14.56 4.61 1.52
CA ALA A 113 13.99 4.08 0.29
C ALA A 113 14.81 4.48 -0.94
N ALA A 114 15.04 3.51 -1.82
CA ALA A 114 15.66 3.75 -3.12
C ALA A 114 14.60 3.73 -4.23
N LEU A 115 14.75 4.59 -5.22
CA LEU A 115 13.94 4.57 -6.43
C LEU A 115 14.70 3.90 -7.57
N ARG A 116 13.95 3.23 -8.46
CA ARG A 116 14.46 2.75 -9.75
C ARG A 116 13.46 3.05 -10.86
N SER A 117 13.97 3.29 -12.07
CA SER A 117 13.14 3.47 -13.27
C SER A 117 12.80 2.13 -13.92
N ILE A 118 11.60 2.02 -14.50
CA ILE A 118 11.09 0.86 -15.25
C ILE A 118 10.92 1.25 -16.72
N GLY A 119 12.02 1.23 -17.47
CA GLY A 119 12.01 1.76 -18.84
C GLY A 119 11.38 3.16 -18.88
N ASP A 120 10.46 3.38 -19.81
CA ASP A 120 9.72 4.63 -19.95
C ASP A 120 8.39 4.66 -19.18
N LYS A 121 8.07 3.60 -18.41
CA LYS A 121 6.79 3.50 -17.69
C LYS A 121 6.71 4.39 -16.45
N GLY A 122 7.85 4.71 -15.83
CA GLY A 122 7.93 5.47 -14.59
C GLY A 122 8.88 4.86 -13.57
N ARG A 123 8.80 5.35 -12.34
CA ARG A 123 9.66 4.97 -11.22
C ARG A 123 8.88 4.12 -10.22
N VAL A 124 9.60 3.23 -9.53
CA VAL A 124 9.09 2.48 -8.38
C VAL A 124 10.08 2.54 -7.23
N PHE A 125 9.56 2.45 -6.01
CA PHE A 125 10.39 2.18 -4.85
C PHE A 125 10.92 0.75 -4.91
N ALA A 126 12.23 0.59 -4.74
CA ALA A 126 12.95 -0.64 -5.00
C ALA A 126 13.28 -1.38 -3.70
N ARG A 127 12.53 -2.45 -3.39
CA ARG A 127 12.76 -3.28 -2.19
C ARG A 127 14.21 -3.66 -1.96
N LYS A 128 14.89 -4.17 -2.99
CA LYS A 128 16.27 -4.69 -2.87
C LYS A 128 17.35 -3.61 -2.76
N GLN A 129 17.06 -2.39 -3.19
CA GLN A 129 18.03 -1.28 -3.19
C GLN A 129 17.82 -0.35 -1.99
N SER A 130 16.69 -0.50 -1.28
CA SER A 130 16.37 0.29 -0.11
C SER A 130 17.10 -0.21 1.13
N LEU A 131 17.37 0.70 2.07
CA LEU A 131 17.92 0.37 3.38
C LEU A 131 16.81 -0.19 4.27
N GLY A 132 16.75 -1.52 4.35
CA GLY A 132 15.75 -2.23 5.14
C GLY A 132 14.45 -2.49 4.39
N SER A 133 13.39 -2.81 5.13
CA SER A 133 12.07 -3.08 4.55
C SER A 133 11.38 -1.78 4.18
N ILE A 134 10.60 -1.81 3.10
CA ILE A 134 9.72 -0.72 2.65
C ILE A 134 8.25 -1.18 2.61
N ALA A 135 7.88 -2.18 3.43
CA ALA A 135 6.58 -2.81 3.36
C ALA A 135 5.43 -1.83 3.64
N ARG A 136 5.60 -0.88 4.57
CA ARG A 136 4.56 0.14 4.86
C ARG A 136 4.44 1.11 3.70
N LEU A 137 5.57 1.51 3.12
CA LEU A 137 5.59 2.35 1.93
C LEU A 137 4.88 1.67 0.77
N GLU A 138 5.29 0.46 0.36
CA GLU A 138 4.68 -0.27 -0.76
C GLU A 138 3.17 -0.49 -0.56
N ALA A 139 2.74 -0.91 0.64
CA ALA A 139 1.33 -1.04 0.96
C ALA A 139 0.58 0.30 0.79
N GLY A 140 1.18 1.40 1.29
CA GLY A 140 0.60 2.74 1.16
C GLY A 140 0.45 3.21 -0.29
N LEU A 141 1.43 2.89 -1.15
CA LEU A 141 1.38 3.21 -2.57
C LEU A 141 0.27 2.44 -3.30
N LEU A 142 0.08 1.16 -2.96
CA LEU A 142 -1.02 0.37 -3.49
C LEU A 142 -2.37 0.89 -3.02
N ALA A 143 -2.51 1.22 -1.73
CA ALA A 143 -3.73 1.82 -1.21
C ALA A 143 -4.06 3.15 -1.91
N LEU A 144 -3.05 4.02 -2.11
CA LEU A 144 -3.20 5.27 -2.85
C LEU A 144 -3.63 5.03 -4.31
N ARG A 145 -3.01 4.06 -4.97
CA ARG A 145 -3.37 3.65 -6.34
C ARG A 145 -4.83 3.21 -6.43
N ALA A 146 -5.28 2.35 -5.51
CA ALA A 146 -6.66 1.88 -5.47
C ALA A 146 -7.65 3.03 -5.26
N LEU A 147 -7.38 3.94 -4.31
CA LEU A 147 -8.20 5.14 -4.08
C LEU A 147 -8.41 5.98 -5.35
N THR A 148 -7.36 6.12 -6.17
CA THR A 148 -7.46 6.87 -7.43
C THR A 148 -8.07 6.10 -8.59
N ALA A 149 -8.03 4.76 -8.56
CA ALA A 149 -8.61 3.90 -9.60
C ALA A 149 -10.14 4.00 -9.62
N VAL A 150 -10.69 4.09 -8.42
CA VAL A 150 -12.12 4.08 -8.12
C VAL A 150 -12.80 5.42 -8.46
N SER A 151 -12.03 6.49 -8.62
CA SER A 151 -12.54 7.83 -8.98
C SER A 151 -12.64 8.06 -10.51
N SER A 152 -12.67 7.00 -11.34
CA SER A 152 -12.72 7.08 -12.81
C SER A 152 -14.04 6.57 -13.39
#